data_AF-A0A958KB89-F1
#
_entry.id   AF-A0A958KB89-F1
#
_cell.length_a   1.000
_cell.length_b   1.000
_cell.length_c   1.000
_cell.angle_alpha   90.00
_cell.angle_beta   90.00
_cell.angle_gamma   90.00
#
_symmetry.space_group_name_H-M   'P 1'
#
loop_
_entity.id
_entity.type
_entity.pdbx_description
1 polymer ?
#
loop_
_entity_poly.entity_id
_entity_poly.type
_entity_poly.pdbx_seq_one_letter_code
_entity_poly.pdbx_strand_id
1 'polypeptide(L)'
;LSETKIREAKNCLNAHRQHFQDAEKAFHVPKSVLASILLVETHCGKVTGKSVIFHRLSRLASVRDPQNIKENFKRLQRSDPSVKISDVENRAIYLENTFLPEVSALLQLARLLGYNIFGFRGSDSGAFGIPQFLPSSYLRFGVDGDNDNKVSLYTPADAIWSAANFLSHYGWDITQPPQANRNVLLKYNKSDPYVDTILALAKRIE
;
A
#
# COMPACT_ATOMS: atom_id res chain seq x y z
N LEU A 1 19.42 -9.30 -3.06
CA LEU A 1 19.37 -8.26 -2.00
C LEU A 1 20.75 -7.64 -1.85
N SER A 2 20.88 -6.31 -1.92
CA SER A 2 22.16 -5.62 -1.71
C SER A 2 22.42 -5.34 -0.23
N GLU A 3 23.69 -5.28 0.17
CA GLU A 3 24.10 -4.91 1.54
C GLU A 3 23.58 -3.52 1.95
N THR A 4 23.45 -2.60 1.00
CA THR A 4 22.85 -1.28 1.25
C THR A 4 21.41 -1.39 1.73
N LYS A 5 20.56 -2.21 1.07
CA LYS A 5 19.16 -2.38 1.48
C LYS A 5 19.04 -3.03 2.86
N ILE A 6 19.91 -4.00 3.17
CA ILE A 6 19.92 -4.66 4.49
C ILE A 6 20.25 -3.64 5.58
N ARG A 7 21.27 -2.81 5.36
CA ARG A 7 21.65 -1.74 6.27
C ARG A 7 20.56 -0.69 6.43
N GLU A 8 19.90 -0.29 5.34
CA GLU A 8 18.76 0.64 5.40
C GLU A 8 17.60 0.09 6.23
N ALA A 9 17.23 -1.18 6.04
CA ALA A 9 16.21 -1.83 6.86
C ALA A 9 16.61 -1.90 8.33
N LYS A 10 17.86 -2.27 8.65
CA LYS A 10 18.36 -2.26 10.04
C LYS A 10 18.31 -0.86 10.65
N ASN A 11 18.64 0.17 9.89
CA ASN A 11 18.57 1.56 10.35
C ASN A 11 17.12 1.98 10.61
N CYS A 12 16.19 1.64 9.72
CA CYS A 12 14.75 1.87 9.91
C CYS A 12 14.24 1.20 11.20
N LEU A 13 14.56 -0.09 11.37
CA LEU A 13 14.18 -0.86 12.55
C LEU A 13 14.76 -0.24 13.83
N ASN A 14 16.04 0.15 13.82
CA ASN A 14 16.68 0.76 14.99
C ASN A 14 16.15 2.16 15.32
N ALA A 15 15.85 2.99 14.31
CA ALA A 15 15.33 4.34 14.49
C ALA A 15 13.94 4.36 15.14
N HIS A 16 13.13 3.32 14.92
CA HIS A 16 11.76 3.20 15.44
C HIS A 16 11.58 1.92 16.27
N ARG A 17 12.64 1.50 16.95
CA ARG A 17 12.73 0.18 17.62
C ARG A 17 11.55 -0.09 18.55
N GLN A 18 11.17 0.90 19.36
CA GLN A 18 10.09 0.77 20.33
C GLN A 18 8.75 0.48 19.63
N HIS A 19 8.35 1.28 18.64
CA HIS A 19 7.11 1.05 17.89
C HIS A 19 7.07 -0.31 17.20
N PHE A 20 8.20 -0.76 16.63
CA PHE A 20 8.29 -2.09 16.03
C PHE A 20 8.13 -3.21 17.05
N GLN A 21 8.75 -3.09 18.23
CA GLN A 21 8.64 -4.07 19.32
C GLN A 21 7.21 -4.12 19.88
N ASP A 22 6.59 -2.96 20.06
CA ASP A 22 5.23 -2.87 20.59
C ASP A 22 4.20 -3.43 19.60
N ALA A 23 4.35 -3.11 18.31
CA ALA A 23 3.51 -3.69 17.26
C ALA A 23 3.71 -5.20 17.11
N GLU A 24 4.95 -5.70 17.20
CA GLU A 24 5.23 -7.14 17.19
C GLU A 24 4.52 -7.86 18.35
N LYS A 25 4.58 -7.28 19.54
CA LYS A 25 3.89 -7.81 20.72
C LYS A 25 2.37 -7.76 20.59
N ALA A 26 1.82 -6.69 20.04
CA ALA A 26 0.37 -6.49 19.94
C ALA A 26 -0.28 -7.33 18.83
N PHE A 27 0.40 -7.51 17.70
CA PHE A 27 -0.19 -8.11 16.50
C PHE A 27 0.42 -9.47 16.11
N HIS A 28 1.44 -9.94 16.84
CA HIS A 28 2.18 -11.17 16.56
C HIS A 28 2.81 -11.21 15.15
N VAL A 29 3.14 -10.03 14.62
CA VAL A 29 3.83 -9.86 13.34
C VAL A 29 5.29 -9.50 13.61
N PRO A 30 6.27 -10.29 13.13
CA PRO A 30 7.67 -10.00 13.38
C PRO A 30 8.08 -8.59 12.94
N LYS A 31 8.81 -7.87 13.80
CA LYS A 31 9.33 -6.52 13.49
C LYS A 31 10.20 -6.50 12.23
N SER A 32 10.93 -7.59 11.97
CA SER A 32 11.76 -7.75 10.77
C SER A 32 10.92 -7.78 9.49
N VAL A 33 9.73 -8.38 9.54
CA VAL A 33 8.77 -8.39 8.42
C VAL A 33 8.19 -7.00 8.22
N LEU A 34 7.76 -6.32 9.29
CA LEU A 34 7.23 -4.96 9.22
C LEU A 34 8.27 -3.98 8.65
N ALA A 35 9.50 -3.99 9.17
CA ALA A 35 10.58 -3.13 8.68
C ALA A 35 10.93 -3.42 7.21
N SER A 36 10.86 -4.68 6.79
CA SER A 36 11.08 -5.07 5.39
C SER A 36 10.00 -4.50 4.46
N ILE A 37 8.73 -4.52 4.88
CA ILE A 37 7.61 -3.94 4.12
C ILE A 37 7.81 -2.45 3.96
N LEU A 38 8.01 -1.71 5.05
CA LEU A 38 8.16 -0.26 4.99
C LEU A 38 9.41 0.17 4.20
N LEU A 39 10.49 -0.63 4.22
CA LEU A 39 11.64 -0.39 3.35
C LEU A 39 11.26 -0.57 1.87
N VAL A 40 10.62 -1.69 1.50
CA VAL A 40 10.30 -1.98 0.10
C VAL A 40 9.28 -1.00 -0.47
N GLU A 41 8.30 -0.58 0.33
CA GLU A 41 7.26 0.34 -0.10
C GLU A 41 7.79 1.78 -0.29
N THR A 42 8.56 2.31 0.67
CA THR A 42 8.87 3.75 0.69
C THR A 42 10.28 4.11 1.17
N HIS A 43 11.19 3.15 1.25
CA HIS A 43 12.48 3.33 1.92
C HIS A 43 12.31 3.86 3.37
N CYS A 44 11.36 3.29 4.11
CA CYS A 44 11.01 3.72 5.46
C CYS A 44 10.59 5.20 5.50
N GLY A 45 9.70 5.59 4.59
CA GLY A 45 9.09 6.93 4.53
C GLY A 45 9.89 7.99 3.77
N LYS A 46 11.07 7.67 3.25
CA LYS A 46 11.85 8.62 2.43
C LYS A 46 11.20 8.93 1.08
N VAL A 47 10.43 7.99 0.54
CA VAL A 47 9.79 8.09 -0.78
C VAL A 47 8.34 7.62 -0.67
N THR A 48 7.44 8.51 -0.24
CA THR A 48 5.98 8.24 -0.14
C THR A 48 5.18 8.73 -1.35
N GLY A 49 5.88 9.18 -2.40
CA GLY A 49 5.26 9.80 -3.58
C GLY A 49 4.83 11.26 -3.39
N LYS A 50 4.59 11.96 -4.50
CA LYS A 50 4.30 13.41 -4.56
C LYS A 50 3.01 13.74 -5.30
N SER A 51 2.35 12.74 -5.88
CA SER A 51 1.16 12.90 -6.71
C SER A 51 -0.05 13.17 -5.84
N VAL A 52 -0.96 14.04 -6.29
CA VAL A 52 -2.29 14.19 -5.67
C VAL A 52 -3.07 12.91 -5.93
N ILE A 53 -3.29 12.10 -4.90
CA ILE A 53 -3.87 10.76 -5.10
C ILE A 53 -5.30 10.82 -5.63
N PHE A 54 -6.05 11.87 -5.33
CA PHE A 54 -7.39 12.08 -5.86
C PHE A 54 -7.39 12.11 -7.40
N HIS A 55 -6.42 12.78 -8.05
CA HIS A 55 -6.32 12.79 -9.51
C HIS A 55 -6.00 11.40 -10.06
N ARG A 56 -5.15 10.63 -9.36
CA ARG A 56 -4.73 9.29 -9.79
C ARG A 56 -5.88 8.31 -9.71
N LEU A 57 -6.58 8.28 -8.58
CA LEU A 57 -7.73 7.42 -8.34
C LEU A 57 -8.90 7.79 -9.26
N SER A 58 -9.24 9.08 -9.37
CA SER A 58 -10.34 9.55 -10.22
C SER A 58 -10.11 9.20 -11.69
N ARG A 59 -8.88 9.33 -12.18
CA ARG A 59 -8.52 8.92 -13.54
C ARG A 59 -8.77 7.43 -13.78
N LEU A 60 -8.40 6.57 -12.83
CA LEU A 60 -8.58 5.12 -12.92
C LEU A 60 -10.04 4.69 -12.74
N ALA A 61 -10.78 5.40 -11.88
CA ALA A 61 -12.20 5.16 -11.64
C ALA A 61 -13.07 5.56 -12.84
N SER A 62 -12.65 6.57 -13.62
CA SER A 62 -13.45 7.11 -14.74
C SER A 62 -13.18 6.44 -16.09
N VAL A 63 -12.37 5.37 -16.14
CA VAL A 63 -11.91 4.78 -17.41
C VAL A 63 -13.06 4.22 -18.24
N ARG A 64 -14.17 3.85 -17.62
CA ARG A 64 -15.35 3.29 -18.30
C ARG A 64 -16.21 4.32 -19.02
N ASP A 65 -15.94 5.61 -18.85
CA ASP A 65 -16.60 6.63 -19.67
C ASP A 65 -16.45 6.29 -21.17
N PRO A 66 -17.53 6.33 -21.96
CA PRO A 66 -17.49 5.96 -23.38
C PRO A 66 -16.45 6.73 -24.20
N GLN A 67 -16.19 8.00 -23.87
CA GLN A 67 -15.15 8.79 -24.51
C GLN A 67 -13.77 8.27 -24.12
N ASN A 68 -13.54 7.98 -22.85
CA ASN A 68 -12.27 7.40 -22.37
C ASN A 68 -11.98 6.04 -23.00
N ILE A 69 -12.99 5.17 -23.16
CA ILE A 69 -12.83 3.88 -23.86
C ILE A 69 -12.40 4.11 -25.31
N LYS A 70 -13.13 4.99 -26.03
CA LYS A 70 -12.85 5.29 -27.44
C LYS A 70 -11.45 5.88 -27.64
N GLU A 71 -11.04 6.81 -26.80
CA GLU A 71 -9.71 7.44 -26.87
C GLU A 71 -8.59 6.47 -26.52
N ASN A 72 -8.77 5.67 -25.45
CA ASN A 72 -7.80 4.65 -25.08
C ASN A 72 -7.66 3.57 -26.14
N PHE A 73 -8.77 3.12 -26.73
CA PHE A 73 -8.75 2.16 -27.82
C PHE A 73 -7.98 2.71 -29.02
N LYS A 74 -8.30 3.92 -29.48
CA LYS A 74 -7.56 4.59 -30.57
C LYS A 74 -6.06 4.71 -30.27
N ARG A 75 -5.71 5.11 -29.05
CA ARG A 75 -4.31 5.27 -28.63
C ARG A 75 -3.57 3.93 -28.64
N LEU A 76 -4.17 2.89 -28.05
CA LEU A 76 -3.57 1.56 -27.97
C LEU A 76 -3.46 0.92 -29.36
N GLN A 77 -4.48 1.06 -30.21
CA GLN A 77 -4.48 0.51 -31.56
C GLN A 77 -3.40 1.13 -32.47
N ARG A 78 -3.00 2.38 -32.22
CA ARG A 78 -1.86 3.00 -32.92
C ARG A 78 -0.53 2.33 -32.59
N SER A 79 -0.38 1.82 -31.38
CA SER A 79 0.84 1.14 -30.92
C SER A 79 0.80 -0.36 -31.22
N ASP A 80 -0.37 -0.97 -31.12
CA ASP A 80 -0.62 -2.38 -31.38
C ASP A 80 -1.98 -2.57 -32.07
N PRO A 81 -1.99 -2.75 -33.41
CA PRO A 81 -3.21 -2.93 -34.18
C PRO A 81 -4.04 -4.16 -33.79
N SER A 82 -3.48 -5.13 -33.06
CA SER A 82 -4.18 -6.36 -32.65
C SER A 82 -5.12 -6.17 -31.47
N VAL A 83 -5.00 -5.04 -30.74
CA VAL A 83 -5.85 -4.71 -29.60
C VAL A 83 -7.32 -4.69 -30.02
N LYS A 84 -8.17 -5.39 -29.27
CA LYS A 84 -9.62 -5.39 -29.48
C LYS A 84 -10.28 -4.39 -28.54
N ILE A 85 -11.39 -3.80 -28.98
CA ILE A 85 -12.17 -2.88 -28.14
C ILE A 85 -12.68 -3.58 -26.87
N SER A 86 -13.05 -4.87 -26.98
CA SER A 86 -13.48 -5.70 -25.85
C SER A 86 -12.42 -5.81 -24.75
N ASP A 87 -11.12 -5.82 -25.12
CA ASP A 87 -10.04 -5.91 -24.13
C ASP A 87 -9.92 -4.60 -23.34
N VAL A 88 -10.12 -3.47 -24.03
CA VAL A 88 -10.14 -2.14 -23.42
C VAL A 88 -11.35 -1.98 -22.50
N GLU A 89 -12.52 -2.43 -22.92
CA GLU A 89 -13.76 -2.43 -22.13
C GLU A 89 -13.63 -3.30 -20.87
N ASN A 90 -13.14 -4.53 -21.01
CA ASN A 90 -12.90 -5.43 -19.89
C ASN A 90 -11.91 -4.83 -18.89
N ARG A 91 -10.84 -4.20 -19.38
CA ARG A 91 -9.88 -3.50 -18.52
C ARG A 91 -10.52 -2.29 -17.84
N ALA A 92 -11.36 -1.52 -18.54
CA ALA A 92 -12.06 -0.37 -17.98
C ALA A 92 -12.99 -0.80 -16.83
N ILE A 93 -13.76 -1.87 -17.02
CA ILE A 93 -14.63 -2.45 -15.97
C ILE A 93 -13.80 -2.86 -14.76
N TYR A 94 -12.70 -3.59 -14.96
CA TYR A 94 -11.81 -3.98 -13.87
C TYR A 94 -11.28 -2.78 -13.09
N LEU A 95 -10.83 -1.74 -13.80
CA LEU A 95 -10.27 -0.54 -13.17
C LEU A 95 -11.33 0.25 -12.41
N GLU A 96 -12.49 0.50 -13.00
CA GLU A 96 -13.59 1.19 -12.33
C GLU A 96 -14.00 0.45 -11.04
N ASN A 97 -14.24 -0.87 -11.12
CA ASN A 97 -14.62 -1.68 -9.97
C ASN A 97 -13.55 -1.70 -8.87
N THR A 98 -12.28 -1.58 -9.24
CA THR A 98 -11.16 -1.54 -8.28
C THR A 98 -11.01 -0.17 -7.64
N PHE A 99 -11.10 0.92 -8.41
CA PHE A 99 -10.66 2.25 -7.96
C PHE A 99 -11.81 3.19 -7.59
N LEU A 100 -13.03 2.96 -8.05
CA LEU A 100 -14.19 3.76 -7.62
C LEU A 100 -14.44 3.65 -6.09
N PRO A 101 -14.35 2.45 -5.47
CA PRO A 101 -14.42 2.34 -4.01
C PRO A 101 -13.32 3.13 -3.29
N GLU A 102 -12.12 3.23 -3.87
CA GLU A 102 -11.01 3.99 -3.31
C GLU A 102 -11.23 5.51 -3.39
N VAL A 103 -11.87 6.01 -4.45
CA VAL A 103 -12.30 7.41 -4.52
C VAL A 103 -13.32 7.71 -3.43
N SER A 104 -14.30 6.82 -3.23
CA SER A 104 -15.29 6.96 -2.16
C SER A 104 -14.65 6.93 -0.76
N ALA A 105 -13.73 6.01 -0.53
CA ALA A 105 -12.97 5.92 0.72
C ALA A 105 -12.13 7.19 0.97
N LEU A 106 -11.52 7.77 -0.08
CA LEU A 106 -10.77 9.01 0.05
C LEU A 106 -11.67 10.21 0.40
N LEU A 107 -12.87 10.29 -0.19
CA LEU A 107 -13.86 11.32 0.16
C LEU A 107 -14.30 11.19 1.62
N GLN A 108 -14.55 9.97 2.09
CA GLN A 108 -14.86 9.69 3.49
C GLN A 108 -13.71 10.13 4.40
N LEU A 109 -12.47 9.76 4.04
CA LEU A 109 -11.28 10.12 4.78
C LEU A 109 -11.08 11.64 4.87
N ALA A 110 -11.22 12.35 3.76
CA ALA A 110 -11.13 13.80 3.72
C ALA A 110 -12.15 14.46 4.66
N ARG A 111 -13.39 13.95 4.67
CA ARG A 111 -14.45 14.42 5.56
C ARG A 111 -14.15 14.12 7.03
N LEU A 112 -13.70 12.90 7.34
CA LEU A 112 -13.37 12.47 8.71
C LEU A 112 -12.24 13.30 9.32
N LEU A 113 -11.20 13.59 8.52
CA LEU A 113 -10.03 14.34 8.98
C LEU A 113 -10.20 15.86 8.86
N GLY A 114 -11.28 16.35 8.24
CA GLY A 114 -11.44 17.77 7.89
C GLY A 114 -10.36 18.27 6.94
N TYR A 115 -9.79 17.37 6.13
CA TYR A 115 -8.67 17.67 5.22
C TYR A 115 -9.17 17.95 3.81
N ASN A 116 -8.47 18.84 3.11
CA ASN A 116 -8.71 19.03 1.68
C ASN A 116 -8.33 17.73 0.92
N ILE A 117 -9.25 17.22 0.10
CA ILE A 117 -9.04 16.00 -0.69
C ILE A 117 -7.84 16.09 -1.67
N PHE A 118 -7.49 17.30 -2.11
CA PHE A 118 -6.30 17.56 -2.93
C PHE A 118 -4.99 17.60 -2.11
N GLY A 119 -5.09 17.56 -0.78
CA GLY A 119 -3.96 17.55 0.15
C GLY A 119 -3.27 16.18 0.28
N PHE A 120 -3.94 15.09 -0.07
CA PHE A 120 -3.38 13.74 0.06
C PHE A 120 -2.34 13.45 -1.04
N ARG A 121 -1.12 13.06 -0.63
CA ARG A 121 0.03 12.85 -1.52
C ARG A 121 0.52 11.41 -1.51
N GLY A 122 0.76 10.83 -2.68
CA GLY A 122 1.08 9.42 -2.79
C GLY A 122 1.73 9.03 -4.11
N SER A 123 1.72 7.73 -4.38
CA SER A 123 2.16 7.13 -5.63
C SER A 123 1.24 7.47 -6.79
N ASP A 124 1.67 7.12 -8.00
CA ASP A 124 0.87 7.27 -9.22
C ASP A 124 -0.30 6.28 -9.33
N SER A 125 -0.35 5.27 -8.46
CA SER A 125 -1.47 4.34 -8.33
C SER A 125 -2.49 4.78 -7.27
N GLY A 126 -2.22 5.85 -6.51
CA GLY A 126 -3.12 6.38 -5.48
C GLY A 126 -2.89 5.81 -4.07
N ALA A 127 -1.86 4.98 -3.89
CA ALA A 127 -1.42 4.52 -2.58
C ALA A 127 -0.59 5.62 -1.86
N PHE A 128 -0.70 5.76 -0.54
CA PHE A 128 -0.10 6.85 0.22
C PHE A 128 0.43 6.43 1.59
N GLY A 129 1.25 7.32 2.17
CA GLY A 129 1.94 7.09 3.43
C GLY A 129 3.12 6.13 3.31
N ILE A 130 3.82 5.91 4.42
CA ILE A 130 4.92 4.96 4.55
C ILE A 130 4.52 3.52 4.18
N PRO A 131 3.32 3.01 4.51
CA PRO A 131 2.93 1.65 4.15
C PRO A 131 2.29 1.56 2.75
N GLN A 132 2.22 2.66 1.98
CA GLN A 132 1.58 2.67 0.65
C GLN A 132 0.17 2.06 0.64
N PHE A 133 -0.65 2.45 1.62
CA PHE A 133 -2.05 2.03 1.68
C PHE A 133 -2.90 2.74 0.64
N LEU A 134 -3.90 2.03 0.13
CA LEU A 134 -5.04 2.67 -0.52
C LEU A 134 -5.99 3.27 0.53
N PRO A 135 -6.83 4.25 0.18
CA PRO A 135 -7.76 4.89 1.11
C PRO A 135 -8.65 3.93 1.90
N SER A 136 -9.15 2.86 1.26
CA SER A 136 -9.96 1.85 1.96
C SER A 136 -9.16 1.07 3.00
N SER A 137 -7.87 0.80 2.74
CA SER A 137 -6.97 0.18 3.71
C SER A 137 -6.71 1.09 4.90
N TYR A 138 -6.57 2.41 4.70
CA TYR A 138 -6.50 3.36 5.81
C TYR A 138 -7.74 3.24 6.70
N LEU A 139 -8.93 3.30 6.12
CA LEU A 139 -10.18 3.29 6.90
C LEU A 139 -10.36 1.99 7.70
N ARG A 140 -9.87 0.87 7.19
CA ARG A 140 -10.01 -0.44 7.83
C ARG A 140 -8.91 -0.77 8.82
N PHE A 141 -7.68 -0.32 8.55
CA PHE A 141 -6.49 -0.81 9.23
C PHE A 141 -5.65 0.29 9.86
N GLY A 142 -6.00 1.55 9.65
CA GLY A 142 -5.35 2.68 10.31
C GLY A 142 -5.40 2.54 11.83
N VAL A 143 -4.25 2.62 12.48
CA VAL A 143 -4.10 2.59 13.94
C VAL A 143 -3.24 3.76 14.38
N ASP A 144 -3.70 4.45 15.42
CA ASP A 144 -2.96 5.48 16.15
C ASP A 144 -1.92 4.75 17.02
N GLY A 145 -0.68 4.73 16.55
CA GLY A 145 0.42 3.95 17.12
C GLY A 145 1.23 4.72 18.16
N ASP A 146 1.07 6.04 18.25
CA ASP A 146 1.70 6.89 19.27
C ASP A 146 0.71 7.52 20.27
N ASN A 147 -0.60 7.25 20.11
CA ASN A 147 -1.71 7.70 20.94
C ASN A 147 -1.89 9.22 20.97
N ASP A 148 -1.62 9.90 19.85
CA ASP A 148 -1.83 11.35 19.72
C ASP A 148 -3.27 11.74 19.35
N ASN A 149 -4.18 10.76 19.27
CA ASN A 149 -5.57 10.82 18.83
C ASN A 149 -5.73 11.12 17.33
N LYS A 150 -4.71 10.85 16.52
CA LYS A 150 -4.76 10.97 15.06
C LYS A 150 -4.12 9.72 14.44
N VAL A 151 -4.54 9.43 13.22
CA VAL A 151 -3.92 8.38 12.41
C VAL A 151 -3.31 9.04 11.18
N SER A 152 -2.00 9.14 11.15
CA SER A 152 -1.20 9.69 10.06
C SER A 152 -0.23 8.63 9.55
N LEU A 153 -0.55 8.00 8.41
CA LEU A 153 0.34 7.01 7.78
C LEU A 153 1.69 7.60 7.29
N TYR A 154 1.95 8.89 7.49
CA TYR A 154 3.25 9.52 7.24
C TYR A 154 4.13 9.56 8.50
N THR A 155 3.59 9.21 9.67
CA THR A 155 4.39 9.01 10.89
C THR A 155 4.84 7.54 10.94
N PRO A 156 6.08 7.26 11.39
CA PRO A 156 6.54 5.88 11.55
C PRO A 156 5.68 5.07 12.51
N ALA A 157 5.21 5.66 13.62
CA ALA A 157 4.40 4.97 14.62
C ALA A 157 3.12 4.38 13.99
N ASP A 158 2.29 5.22 13.39
CA ASP A 158 1.00 4.80 12.82
C ASP A 158 1.20 3.90 11.61
N ALA A 159 2.23 4.15 10.79
CA ALA A 159 2.54 3.29 9.66
C ALA A 159 2.89 1.86 10.08
N ILE A 160 3.73 1.71 11.12
CA ILE A 160 4.13 0.40 11.66
C ILE A 160 2.91 -0.33 12.22
N TRP A 161 2.14 0.35 13.08
CA TRP A 161 0.96 -0.24 13.71
C TRP A 161 -0.13 -0.59 12.69
N SER A 162 -0.36 0.27 11.70
CA SER A 162 -1.35 0.01 10.64
C SER A 162 -0.94 -1.13 9.73
N ALA A 163 0.35 -1.26 9.40
CA ALA A 163 0.86 -2.40 8.64
C ALA A 163 0.75 -3.71 9.43
N ALA A 164 1.03 -3.68 10.73
CA ALA A 164 0.87 -4.84 11.62
C ALA A 164 -0.59 -5.27 11.74
N ASN A 165 -1.50 -4.31 11.94
CA ASN A 165 -2.94 -4.54 11.98
C ASN A 165 -3.46 -5.14 10.68
N PHE A 166 -3.01 -4.65 9.51
CA PHE A 166 -3.36 -5.24 8.22
C PHE A 166 -2.97 -6.72 8.16
N LEU A 167 -1.72 -7.06 8.49
CA LEU A 167 -1.25 -8.44 8.38
C LEU A 167 -1.97 -9.35 9.37
N SER A 168 -2.11 -8.91 10.62
CA SER A 168 -2.82 -9.66 11.67
C SER A 168 -4.29 -9.90 11.31
N HIS A 169 -4.98 -8.88 10.77
CA HIS A 169 -6.37 -9.02 10.31
C HIS A 169 -6.55 -10.09 9.22
N TYR A 170 -5.58 -10.21 8.32
CA TYR A 170 -5.60 -11.26 7.28
C TYR A 170 -5.07 -12.62 7.76
N GLY A 171 -4.77 -12.76 9.05
CA GLY A 171 -4.42 -14.01 9.69
C GLY A 171 -2.92 -14.28 9.80
N TRP A 172 -2.08 -13.25 9.69
CA TRP A 172 -0.66 -13.40 10.03
C TRP A 172 -0.52 -13.66 11.52
N ASP A 173 0.22 -14.70 11.87
CA ASP A 173 0.72 -14.93 13.22
C ASP A 173 2.07 -15.67 13.11
N ILE A 174 3.03 -15.35 13.98
CA ILE A 174 4.36 -15.97 13.98
C ILE A 174 4.32 -17.49 14.17
N THR A 175 3.27 -18.04 14.78
CA THR A 175 3.10 -19.49 14.97
C THR A 175 2.50 -20.18 13.74
N GLN A 176 2.05 -19.42 12.74
CA GLN A 176 1.45 -20.00 11.54
C GLN A 176 2.50 -20.62 10.62
N PRO A 177 2.10 -21.64 9.82
CA PRO A 177 2.98 -22.20 8.81
C PRO A 177 3.50 -21.11 7.84
N PRO A 178 4.77 -21.17 7.39
CA PRO A 178 5.33 -20.17 6.49
C PRO A 178 4.49 -19.91 5.23
N GLN A 179 3.85 -20.95 4.69
CA GLN A 179 2.97 -20.80 3.52
C GLN A 179 1.70 -20.00 3.81
N ALA A 180 1.13 -20.11 5.02
CA ALA A 180 -0.03 -19.32 5.41
C ALA A 180 0.35 -17.83 5.49
N ASN A 181 1.46 -17.51 6.15
CA ASN A 181 1.99 -16.15 6.24
C ASN A 181 2.40 -15.58 4.87
N ARG A 182 2.92 -16.42 3.96
CA ARG A 182 3.14 -16.04 2.57
C ARG A 182 1.86 -15.58 1.89
N ASN A 183 0.76 -16.32 2.06
CA ASN A 183 -0.53 -15.96 1.47
C ASN A 183 -1.07 -14.63 2.00
N VAL A 184 -0.75 -14.27 3.25
CA VAL A 184 -1.08 -12.96 3.82
C VAL A 184 -0.30 -11.84 3.14
N LEU A 185 1.00 -12.01 2.90
CA LEU A 185 1.80 -10.99 2.17
C LEU A 185 1.31 -10.81 0.72
N LEU A 186 0.78 -11.86 0.08
CA LEU A 186 0.14 -11.75 -1.23
C LEU A 186 -1.16 -10.92 -1.21
N LYS A 187 -1.80 -10.74 -0.04
CA LYS A 187 -2.92 -9.79 0.12
C LYS A 187 -2.43 -8.35 0.14
N TYR A 188 -1.23 -8.11 0.67
CA TYR A 188 -0.58 -6.80 0.67
C TYR A 188 -0.15 -6.39 -0.74
N ASN A 189 0.54 -7.29 -1.45
CA ASN A 189 0.95 -7.10 -2.83
C ASN A 189 0.92 -8.45 -3.58
N LYS A 190 0.16 -8.53 -4.67
CA LYS A 190 -0.04 -9.75 -5.47
C LYS A 190 1.15 -10.07 -6.38
N SER A 191 2.35 -10.19 -5.81
CA SER A 191 3.61 -10.40 -6.52
C SER A 191 4.53 -11.32 -5.74
N ASP A 192 4.83 -12.51 -6.27
CA ASP A 192 5.77 -13.44 -5.65
C ASP A 192 7.18 -12.82 -5.42
N PRO A 193 7.78 -12.11 -6.40
CA PRO A 193 9.06 -11.43 -6.18
C PRO A 193 9.04 -10.40 -5.04
N TYR A 194 7.90 -9.71 -4.84
CA TYR A 194 7.73 -8.81 -3.71
C TYR A 194 7.79 -9.60 -2.41
N VAL A 195 6.99 -10.65 -2.29
CA VAL A 195 6.90 -11.45 -1.05
C VAL A 195 8.23 -12.13 -0.73
N ASP A 196 8.92 -12.67 -1.75
CA ASP A 196 10.25 -13.26 -1.60
C ASP A 196 11.27 -12.23 -1.10
N THR A 197 11.19 -10.99 -1.61
CA THR A 197 12.05 -9.90 -1.15
C THR A 197 11.82 -9.57 0.32
N ILE A 198 10.54 -9.50 0.75
CA ILE A 198 10.19 -9.24 2.16
C ILE A 198 10.75 -10.33 3.07
N LEU A 199 10.47 -11.60 2.77
CA LEU A 199 10.88 -12.72 3.61
C LEU A 199 12.41 -12.88 3.66
N ALA A 200 13.08 -12.72 2.51
CA ALA A 200 14.54 -12.79 2.45
C ALA A 200 15.22 -11.61 3.17
N LEU A 201 14.63 -10.43 3.14
CA LEU A 201 15.14 -9.27 3.87
C LEU A 201 14.91 -9.43 5.38
N ALA A 202 13.72 -9.86 5.80
CA ALA A 202 13.35 -10.08 7.20
C ALA A 202 14.36 -11.01 7.89
N LYS A 203 14.69 -12.15 7.26
CA LYS A 203 15.70 -13.11 7.77
C LYS A 203 17.10 -12.52 7.99
N ARG A 204 17.47 -11.43 7.29
CA ARG A 204 18.80 -10.80 7.39
C ARG A 204 18.85 -9.63 8.36
N ILE A 205 17.70 -9.20 8.88
CA ILE A 205 17.56 -8.05 9.79
C ILE A 205 16.91 -8.40 11.13
N GLU A 206 16.54 -9.67 11.33
CA GLU A 206 16.21 -10.23 12.66
C GLU A 206 17.24 -9.87 13.72
#